data_AF-A0A6L8IN07-F1
#
_entry.id   AF-A0A6L8IN07-F1
#
_cell.length_a   1.000
_cell.length_b   1.000
_cell.length_c   1.000
_cell.angle_alpha   90.00
_cell.angle_beta   90.00
_cell.angle_gamma   90.00
#
_symmetry.space_group_name_H-M   'P 1'
#
loop_
_entity.id
_entity.type
_entity.pdbx_description
1 polymer ?
#
loop_
_entity_poly.entity_id
_entity_poly.type
_entity_poly.pdbx_seq_one_letter_code
_entity_poly.pdbx_strand_id
1 'polypeptide(L)'
;ARWGAYAVSKFALEGLMEVLADETAGAGRIRVNSLNPGATRTAMRAAAYPEEDPATLPPPEDHMGLYLYLMGPDSKGITGQRFDAAAWARPH
;
A
#
# COMPACT_ATOMS: atom_id res chain seq x y z
N ALA A 1 14.56 -8.05 16.80
CA ALA A 1 14.51 -7.18 15.61
C ALA A 1 14.61 -8.06 14.35
N ARG A 2 13.59 -8.09 13.48
CA ARG A 2 13.59 -8.94 12.25
C ARG A 2 13.32 -8.17 10.95
N TRP A 3 13.17 -6.85 11.01
CA TRP A 3 12.76 -6.03 9.87
C TRP A 3 13.89 -5.25 9.19
N GLY A 4 15.07 -5.13 9.81
CA GLY A 4 16.32 -4.52 9.31
C GLY A 4 16.23 -3.72 8.00
N ALA A 5 16.86 -4.23 6.94
CA ALA A 5 16.90 -3.58 5.63
C ALA A 5 15.52 -3.43 4.96
N TYR A 6 14.57 -4.33 5.26
CA TYR A 6 13.22 -4.23 4.73
C TYR A 6 12.52 -2.96 5.21
N ALA A 7 12.55 -2.67 6.52
CA ALA A 7 11.97 -1.46 7.07
C ALA A 7 12.61 -0.21 6.45
N VAL A 8 13.95 -0.16 6.38
CA VAL A 8 14.67 0.95 5.74
C VAL A 8 14.21 1.16 4.29
N SER A 9 14.09 0.08 3.51
CA SER A 9 13.62 0.17 2.12
C SER A 9 12.20 0.71 1.98
N LYS A 10 11.31 0.41 2.95
CA LYS A 10 9.93 0.90 2.94
C LYS A 10 9.83 2.36 3.35
N PHE A 11 10.63 2.81 4.32
CA PHE A 11 10.77 4.24 4.61
C PHE A 11 11.30 5.02 3.38
N ALA A 12 12.29 4.47 2.67
CA ALA A 12 12.80 5.09 1.44
C ALA A 12 11.72 5.15 0.35
N LEU A 13 10.89 4.10 0.23
CA LEU A 13 9.77 4.07 -0.73
C LEU A 13 8.71 5.14 -0.42
N GLU A 14 8.42 5.41 0.86
CA GLU A 14 7.51 6.49 1.25
C GLU A 14 8.08 7.86 0.86
N GLY A 15 9.36 8.12 1.10
CA GLY A 15 10.00 9.38 0.70
C GLY A 15 10.03 9.55 -0.83
N LEU A 16 10.30 8.47 -1.58
CA LEU A 16 10.23 8.49 -3.04
C LEU A 16 8.83 8.83 -3.54
N MET A 17 7.80 8.23 -2.94
CA MET A 17 6.40 8.49 -3.28
C MET A 17 6.05 9.97 -3.07
N GLU A 18 6.43 10.56 -1.92
CA GLU A 18 6.16 11.96 -1.60
C GLU A 18 6.84 12.92 -2.59
N VAL A 19 8.14 12.71 -2.88
CA VAL A 19 8.89 13.54 -3.83
C VAL A 19 8.27 13.47 -5.23
N LEU A 20 7.97 12.26 -5.71
CA LEU A 20 7.36 12.08 -7.03
C LEU A 20 5.94 12.67 -7.10
N ALA A 21 5.17 12.59 -6.02
CA ALA A 21 3.84 13.19 -5.96
C ALA A 21 3.92 14.72 -6.09
N ASP A 22 4.87 15.37 -5.42
CA ASP A 22 5.08 16.82 -5.49
C ASP A 22 5.57 17.26 -6.89
N GLU A 23 6.57 16.56 -7.43
CA GLU A 23 7.13 16.86 -8.76
C GLU A 23 6.10 16.70 -9.89
N THR A 24 5.16 15.75 -9.75
CA THR A 24 4.14 15.48 -10.78
C THR A 24 2.84 16.26 -10.58
N ALA A 25 2.66 16.92 -9.43
CA ALA A 25 1.44 17.66 -9.10
C ALA A 25 1.13 18.77 -10.12
N GLY A 26 2.15 19.49 -10.59
CA GLY A 26 1.98 20.60 -11.54
C GLY A 26 1.49 20.17 -12.93
N ALA A 27 1.81 18.95 -13.37
CA ALA A 27 1.35 18.42 -14.65
C ALA A 27 -0.08 17.85 -14.58
N GLY A 28 -0.56 17.48 -13.39
CA GLY A 28 -1.92 17.02 -13.12
C GLY A 28 -2.32 15.70 -13.81
N ARG A 29 -1.38 14.99 -14.44
CA ARG A 29 -1.64 13.79 -15.25
C ARG A 29 -1.27 12.48 -14.55
N ILE A 30 -0.40 12.54 -13.55
CA ILE A 30 0.11 11.38 -12.83
C ILE A 30 -0.26 11.52 -11.35
N ARG A 31 -0.69 10.41 -10.76
CA ARG A 31 -0.98 10.29 -9.32
C ARG A 31 0.01 9.31 -8.74
N VAL A 32 0.61 9.66 -7.61
CA VAL A 32 1.61 8.83 -6.93
C VAL A 32 1.19 8.68 -5.49
N ASN A 33 0.98 7.44 -5.04
CA ASN A 33 0.52 7.12 -3.69
C ASN A 33 1.22 5.84 -3.22
N SER A 34 1.31 5.63 -1.90
CA SER A 34 1.77 4.36 -1.32
C SER A 34 0.60 3.57 -0.77
N LEU A 35 0.73 2.24 -0.81
CA LEU A 35 -0.26 1.31 -0.29
C LEU A 35 0.45 0.28 0.57
N ASN A 36 0.07 0.23 1.85
CA ASN A 36 0.39 -0.84 2.76
C ASN A 36 -0.73 -1.90 2.71
N PRO A 37 -0.47 -3.13 2.22
CA PRO A 37 -1.50 -4.17 2.15
C PRO A 37 -1.88 -4.73 3.54
N GLY A 38 -1.07 -4.47 4.57
CA GLY A 38 -1.24 -5.08 5.89
C GLY A 38 -0.82 -6.55 5.91
N ALA A 39 -1.32 -7.30 6.89
CA ALA A 39 -1.05 -8.73 7.00
C ALA A 39 -1.94 -9.51 6.02
N THR A 40 -1.36 -9.98 4.92
CA THR A 40 -2.08 -10.69 3.85
C THR A 40 -1.55 -12.12 3.70
N ARG A 41 -2.45 -13.08 3.46
CA ARG A 41 -2.14 -14.51 3.27
C ARG A 41 -1.32 -14.74 2.00
N THR A 42 0.00 -14.64 2.12
CA THR A 42 0.96 -14.78 1.02
C THR A 42 2.20 -15.57 1.45
N ALA A 43 2.93 -16.12 0.49
CA ALA A 43 4.20 -16.81 0.77
C ALA A 43 5.24 -15.88 1.45
N MET A 44 5.28 -14.59 1.07
CA MET A 44 6.17 -13.61 1.70
C MET A 44 5.83 -13.40 3.19
N ARG A 45 4.54 -13.33 3.54
CA ARG A 45 4.10 -13.21 4.94
C ARG A 45 4.44 -14.46 5.74
N ALA A 46 4.17 -15.65 5.19
CA ALA A 46 4.50 -16.92 5.83
C ALA A 46 6.02 -17.06 6.09
N ALA A 47 6.87 -16.60 5.16
CA ALA A 47 8.31 -16.58 5.36
C ALA A 47 8.76 -15.58 6.47
N ALA A 48 8.08 -14.44 6.59
CA ALA A 48 8.37 -13.44 7.61
C ALA A 48 7.86 -13.84 9.02
N TYR A 49 6.75 -14.58 9.08
CA TYR A 49 6.10 -15.06 10.30
C TYR A 49 5.77 -16.56 10.22
N PRO A 50 6.75 -17.46 10.37
CA PRO A 50 6.53 -18.91 10.19
C PRO A 50 5.53 -19.55 11.16
N GLU A 51 5.36 -18.96 12.35
CA GLU A 51 4.49 -19.47 13.42
C GLU A 51 3.06 -18.90 13.36
N GLU A 52 2.78 -17.98 12.43
CA GLU A 52 1.45 -17.40 12.28
C GLU A 52 0.56 -18.33 11.45
N ASP A 53 -0.67 -18.59 11.91
CA ASP A 53 -1.64 -19.38 11.15
C ASP A 53 -2.15 -18.56 9.94
N PRO A 54 -1.86 -18.98 8.69
CA PRO A 54 -2.29 -18.26 7.49
C PRO A 54 -3.80 -18.13 7.36
N ALA A 55 -4.58 -19.04 7.97
CA ALA A 55 -6.04 -19.02 7.91
C ALA A 55 -6.64 -17.82 8.65
N THR A 56 -5.89 -17.22 9.59
CA THR A 56 -6.30 -16.02 10.33
C THR A 56 -6.14 -14.72 9.53
N LEU A 57 -5.42 -14.77 8.40
CA LEU A 57 -5.15 -13.60 7.57
C LEU A 57 -6.12 -13.50 6.39
N PRO A 58 -6.55 -12.28 6.00
CA PRO A 58 -7.31 -12.09 4.77
C PRO A 58 -6.50 -12.55 3.55
N PRO A 59 -7.14 -13.19 2.56
CA PRO A 59 -6.51 -13.45 1.29
C PRO A 59 -6.35 -12.15 0.47
N PRO A 60 -5.45 -12.12 -0.54
CA PRO A 60 -5.16 -10.90 -1.32
C PRO A 60 -6.39 -10.26 -1.97
N GLU A 61 -7.34 -11.08 -2.43
CA GLU A 61 -8.58 -10.64 -3.08
C GLU A 61 -9.42 -9.70 -2.20
N ASP A 62 -9.37 -9.84 -0.87
CA ASP A 62 -10.12 -9.00 0.06
C ASP A 62 -9.63 -7.54 0.09
N HIS A 63 -8.40 -7.29 -0.34
CA HIS A 63 -7.82 -5.95 -0.38
C HIS A 63 -8.08 -5.20 -1.70
N MET A 64 -8.64 -5.86 -2.72
CA MET A 64 -8.69 -5.34 -4.09
C MET A 64 -9.51 -4.07 -4.24
N GLY A 65 -10.45 -3.78 -3.33
CA GLY A 65 -11.22 -2.54 -3.36
C GLY A 65 -10.35 -1.28 -3.39
N LEU A 66 -9.31 -1.22 -2.55
CA LEU A 66 -8.39 -0.08 -2.50
C LEU A 66 -7.51 -0.01 -3.76
N TYR A 67 -7.02 -1.15 -4.25
CA TYR A 67 -6.23 -1.20 -5.49
C TYR A 67 -7.04 -0.66 -6.68
N LEU A 68 -8.29 -1.11 -6.81
CA LEU A 68 -9.21 -0.65 -7.86
C LEU A 68 -9.55 0.84 -7.70
N TYR A 69 -9.74 1.32 -6.47
CA TYR A 69 -9.95 2.74 -6.20
C TYR A 69 -8.78 3.60 -6.71
N LEU A 70 -7.53 3.25 -6.38
CA LEU A 70 -6.35 4.01 -6.79
C LEU A 70 -6.11 4.00 -8.32
N MET A 71 -6.51 2.93 -9.00
CA MET A 71 -6.42 2.85 -10.47
C MET A 71 -7.61 3.51 -11.17
N GLY A 72 -8.77 3.55 -10.51
CA GLY A 72 -10.02 4.05 -11.05
C GLY A 72 -10.13 5.58 -11.11
N PRO A 73 -11.22 6.08 -11.72
CA PRO A 73 -11.52 7.50 -11.78
C PRO A 73 -11.90 8.10 -10.42
N ASP A 74 -12.39 7.29 -9.48
CA ASP A 74 -12.85 7.74 -8.16
C ASP A 74 -11.74 8.38 -7.32
N SER A 75 -10.48 8.03 -7.57
CA SER A 75 -9.32 8.61 -6.89
C SER A 75 -8.66 9.74 -7.70
N LYS A 76 -9.32 10.33 -8.69
CA LYS A 76 -8.74 11.43 -9.48
C LYS A 76 -8.40 12.61 -8.56
N GLY A 77 -7.21 13.18 -8.75
CA GLY A 77 -6.70 14.25 -7.89
C GLY A 77 -6.10 13.77 -6.56
N ILE A 78 -6.23 12.49 -6.21
CA ILE A 78 -5.65 11.93 -4.99
C ILE A 78 -4.20 11.51 -5.27
N THR A 79 -3.25 12.25 -4.68
CA THR A 79 -1.81 12.03 -4.84
C THR A 79 -1.09 12.37 -3.53
N GLY A 80 0.11 11.82 -3.32
CA GLY A 80 0.93 12.03 -2.14
C GLY A 80 0.39 11.36 -0.87
N GLN A 81 -0.56 10.44 -0.98
CA GLN A 81 -1.23 9.83 0.16
C GLN A 81 -0.68 8.42 0.47
N ARG A 82 -0.76 8.05 1.75
CA ARG A 82 -0.46 6.71 2.26
C ARG A 82 -1.76 6.00 2.60
N PHE A 83 -1.97 4.82 2.01
CA PHE A 83 -3.17 4.03 2.27
C PHE A 83 -2.82 2.74 3.00
N ASP A 84 -3.71 2.30 3.88
CA ASP A 84 -3.64 1.00 4.55
C ASP A 84 -4.85 0.16 4.14
N ALA A 85 -4.62 -0.96 3.47
CA ALA A 85 -5.69 -1.80 2.93
C ALA A 85 -6.50 -2.54 4.02
N ALA A 86 -5.92 -2.77 5.20
CA ALA A 86 -6.60 -3.45 6.29
C ALA A 86 -7.55 -2.51 7.05
N ALA A 87 -7.26 -1.21 7.07
CA ALA A 87 -8.11 -0.18 7.67
C ALA A 87 -9.00 0.56 6.65
N TRP A 88 -8.92 0.20 5.37
CA TRP A 88 -9.58 0.95 4.31
C TRP A 88 -11.07 0.62 4.20
N ALA A 89 -11.90 1.66 4.33
CA ALA A 89 -13.29 1.67 3.90
C ALA A 89 -13.42 2.59 2.68
N ARG A 90 -14.19 2.15 1.68
CA ARG A 90 -14.41 2.96 0.47
C ARG A 90 -15.05 4.30 0.85
N PRO A 91 -14.47 5.45 0.44
CA PRO A 91 -15.13 6.75 0.59
C PRO A 91 -16.44 6.77 -0.20
N HIS A 92 -17.49 7.38 0.36
CA HIS A 92 -18.78 7.59 -0.30
C HIS A 92 -18.72 8.71 -1.35
#